data_AF-A0AAW3YNU2-F1
#
_entry.id   AF-A0AAW3YNU2-F1
#
_cell.length_a   1.000
_cell.length_b   1.000
_cell.length_c   1.000
_cell.angle_alpha   90.00
_cell.angle_beta   90.00
_cell.angle_gamma   90.00
#
_symmetry.space_group_name_H-M   'P 1'
#
loop_
_entity.id
_entity.type
_entity.pdbx_description
1 polymer ?
#
loop_
_entity_poly.entity_id
_entity_poly.type
_entity_poly.pdbx_seq_one_letter_code
_entity_poly.pdbx_strand_id
1 'polypeptide(L)'
;MKQPTLLERKRKAFIQVKLDTLQKKHGCHSVIVKVAGFNYMLDLDVEILTISLIRFFERDVLAINKKSEAEQLIVDTYNSFYTKFGNLTEDGNEFMNKILKLVARKTEPIKGSNNDK
;
A
#
# COMPACT_ATOMS: atom_id res chain seq x y z
N MET A 1 -19.11 12.32 15.62
CA MET A 1 -18.18 11.61 14.71
C MET A 1 -18.85 10.32 14.24
N LYS A 2 -18.87 10.05 12.93
CA LYS A 2 -19.43 8.80 12.38
C LYS A 2 -18.44 7.66 12.68
N GLN A 3 -18.95 6.52 13.13
CA GLN A 3 -18.11 5.33 13.35
C GLN A 3 -17.54 4.87 11.99
N PRO A 4 -16.24 4.52 11.92
CA PRO A 4 -15.63 4.06 10.68
C PRO A 4 -16.26 2.74 10.24
N THR A 5 -16.48 2.62 8.93
CA THR A 5 -17.02 1.41 8.30
C THR A 5 -16.09 0.21 8.51
N LEU A 6 -16.58 -1.01 8.24
CA LEU A 6 -15.71 -2.20 8.29
C LEU A 6 -14.55 -2.08 7.29
N LEU A 7 -14.84 -1.65 6.06
CA LEU A 7 -13.83 -1.42 5.03
C LEU A 7 -12.74 -0.43 5.48
N GLU A 8 -13.12 0.74 6.00
CA GLU A 8 -12.15 1.74 6.49
C GLU A 8 -11.27 1.19 7.61
N ARG A 9 -11.84 0.41 8.53
CA ARG A 9 -11.09 -0.23 9.62
C ARG A 9 -10.10 -1.26 9.07
N LYS A 10 -10.50 -2.07 8.09
CA LYS A 10 -9.63 -3.09 7.49
C LYS A 10 -8.53 -2.50 6.61
N ARG A 11 -8.84 -1.45 5.84
CA ARG A 11 -7.84 -0.64 5.13
C ARG A 11 -6.79 -0.09 6.11
N LYS A 12 -7.24 0.54 7.20
CA LYS A 12 -6.34 1.10 8.22
C LYS A 12 -5.46 0.02 8.86
N ALA A 13 -6.02 -1.14 9.18
CA ALA A 13 -5.25 -2.26 9.75
C ALA A 13 -4.15 -2.74 8.79
N PHE A 14 -4.48 -2.92 7.51
CA PHE A 14 -3.52 -3.34 6.49
C PHE A 14 -2.39 -2.31 6.29
N ILE A 15 -2.74 -1.02 6.23
CA ILE A 15 -1.78 0.09 6.16
C ILE A 15 -0.85 0.06 7.38
N GLN A 16 -1.40 -0.08 8.58
CA GLN A 16 -0.59 -0.09 9.81
C GLN A 16 0.40 -1.24 9.82
N VAL A 17 -0.03 -2.43 9.41
CA VAL A 17 0.87 -3.60 9.31
C VAL A 17 2.05 -3.32 8.36
N LYS A 18 1.82 -2.62 7.23
CA LYS A 18 2.90 -2.21 6.34
C LYS A 18 3.85 -1.19 6.98
N LEU A 19 3.31 -0.15 7.62
CA LEU A 19 4.11 0.89 8.27
C LEU A 19 4.94 0.31 9.43
N ASP A 20 4.34 -0.53 10.26
CA ASP A 20 5.02 -1.24 11.35
C ASP A 20 6.14 -2.13 10.82
N THR A 21 5.94 -2.77 9.66
CA THR A 21 6.96 -3.59 9.01
C THR A 21 8.16 -2.74 8.58
N LEU A 22 7.92 -1.55 8.02
CA LEU A 22 8.98 -0.61 7.65
C LEU A 22 9.68 -0.05 8.89
N GLN A 23 8.93 0.35 9.91
CA GLN A 23 9.47 0.85 11.16
C GLN A 23 10.39 -0.19 11.83
N LYS A 24 9.97 -1.45 11.89
CA LYS A 24 10.78 -2.55 12.45
C LYS A 24 12.05 -2.81 11.63
N LYS A 25 11.98 -2.68 10.30
CA LYS A 25 13.08 -3.04 9.39
C LYS A 25 14.10 -1.91 9.17
N HIS A 26 13.63 -0.68 9.13
CA HIS A 26 14.40 0.49 8.68
C HIS A 26 14.40 1.65 9.70
N GLY A 27 13.59 1.59 10.75
CA GLY A 27 13.47 2.67 11.74
C GLY A 27 12.69 3.89 11.23
N CYS A 28 12.17 3.85 10.01
CA CYS A 28 11.38 4.89 9.39
C CYS A 28 10.29 4.29 8.47
N HIS A 29 9.38 5.13 7.98
CA HIS A 29 8.34 4.75 7.01
C HIS A 29 8.74 4.99 5.55
N SER A 30 10.03 5.17 5.28
CA SER A 30 10.54 5.35 3.93
C SER A 30 10.89 4.00 3.28
N VAL A 31 10.65 3.88 1.99
CA VAL A 31 11.01 2.67 1.23
C VAL A 31 11.56 3.03 -0.15
N ILE A 32 12.60 2.33 -0.57
CA ILE A 32 13.13 2.45 -1.93
C ILE A 32 12.44 1.42 -2.83
N VAL A 33 11.85 1.91 -3.92
CA VAL A 33 11.17 1.10 -4.93
C VAL A 33 11.89 1.25 -6.26
N LYS A 34 12.22 0.12 -6.90
CA LYS A 34 12.83 0.11 -8.23
C LYS A 34 11.75 -0.03 -9.31
N VAL A 35 11.70 0.91 -10.26
CA VAL A 35 10.79 0.89 -11.41
C VAL A 35 11.57 1.23 -12.67
N ALA A 36 11.50 0.35 -13.68
CA ALA A 36 12.14 0.56 -15.00
C ALA A 36 13.62 0.99 -14.93
N GLY A 37 14.38 0.43 -13.99
CA GLY A 37 15.80 0.73 -13.79
C GLY A 37 16.09 1.89 -12.82
N PHE A 38 15.10 2.73 -12.50
CA PHE A 38 15.25 3.86 -11.59
C PHE A 38 14.82 3.51 -10.16
N ASN A 39 15.49 4.11 -9.18
CA ASN A 39 15.12 4.02 -7.77
C ASN A 39 14.28 5.25 -7.38
N TYR A 40 13.21 5.00 -6.64
CA TYR A 40 12.31 6.01 -6.09
C TYR A 40 12.29 5.86 -4.57
N MET A 41 12.46 6.97 -3.85
CA MET A 41 12.26 6.98 -2.40
C MET A 41 10.83 7.43 -2.15
N LEU A 42 10.07 6.59 -1.48
CA LEU A 42 8.71 6.91 -1.07
C LEU A 42 8.69 7.05 0.44
N ASP A 43 8.37 8.25 0.91
CA ASP A 43 8.00 8.48 2.30
C ASP A 43 6.53 8.15 2.45
N LEU A 44 6.25 7.09 3.20
CA LEU A 44 4.89 6.57 3.33
C LEU A 44 4.27 7.06 4.63
N ASP A 45 3.01 7.45 4.54
CA ASP A 45 2.14 7.66 5.67
C ASP A 45 0.77 7.02 5.41
N VAL A 46 -0.11 7.17 6.39
CA VAL A 46 -1.47 6.60 6.33
C VAL A 46 -2.28 7.23 5.19
N GLU A 47 -2.08 8.52 4.89
CA GLU A 47 -2.84 9.24 3.87
C GLU A 47 -2.44 8.81 2.46
N ILE A 48 -1.13 8.80 2.17
CA ILE A 48 -0.56 8.35 0.90
C ILE A 48 -1.00 6.92 0.60
N LEU A 49 -0.90 6.01 1.58
CA LEU A 49 -1.32 4.62 1.38
C LEU A 49 -2.83 4.49 1.23
N THR A 50 -3.62 5.28 1.96
CA THR A 50 -5.10 5.28 1.82
C THR A 50 -5.50 5.71 0.42
N ILE A 51 -4.99 6.84 -0.07
CA ILE A 51 -5.30 7.36 -1.41
C ILE A 51 -4.85 6.36 -2.48
N SER A 52 -3.67 5.76 -2.31
CA SER A 52 -3.12 4.80 -3.27
C SER A 52 -3.97 3.53 -3.37
N LEU A 53 -4.37 2.95 -2.23
CA LEU A 53 -5.24 1.79 -2.19
C LEU A 53 -6.62 2.07 -2.81
N ILE A 54 -7.21 3.22 -2.49
CA ILE A 54 -8.49 3.62 -3.09
C ILE A 54 -8.36 3.76 -4.61
N ARG A 55 -7.33 4.48 -5.06
CA ARG A 55 -7.17 4.86 -6.48
C ARG A 55 -6.79 3.68 -7.37
N PHE A 56 -5.91 2.80 -6.90
CA PHE A 56 -5.32 1.73 -7.72
C PHE A 56 -5.94 0.35 -7.49
N PHE A 57 -6.87 0.22 -6.55
CA PHE A 57 -7.53 -1.04 -6.27
C PHE A 57 -9.03 -0.88 -5.99
N GLU A 58 -9.40 -0.19 -4.90
CA GLU A 58 -10.80 -0.21 -4.45
C GLU A 58 -11.77 0.38 -5.48
N ARG A 59 -11.36 1.47 -6.14
CA ARG A 59 -12.18 2.12 -7.17
C ARG A 59 -12.51 1.19 -8.32
N ASP A 60 -11.56 0.35 -8.73
CA ASP A 60 -11.77 -0.58 -9.85
C ASP A 60 -12.70 -1.73 -9.41
N VAL A 61 -12.55 -2.22 -8.18
CA VAL A 61 -13.47 -3.23 -7.60
C VAL A 61 -14.88 -2.67 -7.44
N LEU A 62 -15.02 -1.41 -7.02
CA LEU A 62 -16.30 -0.69 -6.91
C LEU A 62 -16.94 -0.38 -8.25
N ALA A 63 -16.16 -0.22 -9.32
CA ALA A 63 -16.67 0.07 -10.66
C ALA A 63 -17.31 -1.15 -11.33
N ILE A 64 -16.86 -2.37 -10.99
CA ILE A 64 -17.28 -3.61 -11.65
C ILE A 64 -18.29 -4.43 -10.84
N ASN A 65 -18.51 -4.12 -9.56
CA ASN A 65 -19.42 -4.84 -8.66
C ASN A 65 -20.48 -3.91 -8.06
N LYS A 66 -21.57 -4.49 -7.54
CA LYS A 66 -22.47 -3.74 -6.65
C LYS A 66 -21.73 -3.30 -5.40
N LYS A 67 -22.08 -2.14 -4.85
CA LYS A 67 -21.39 -1.54 -3.70
C LYS A 67 -21.17 -2.52 -2.52
N SER A 68 -22.21 -3.25 -2.11
CA SER A 68 -22.11 -4.19 -0.99
C SER A 68 -21.18 -5.37 -1.27
N GLU A 69 -21.21 -5.90 -2.50
CA GLU A 69 -20.35 -7.00 -2.94
C GLU A 69 -18.89 -6.53 -3.05
N ALA A 70 -18.67 -5.34 -3.61
CA ALA A 70 -17.37 -4.71 -3.71
C ALA A 70 -16.73 -4.50 -2.33
N GLU A 71 -17.47 -3.89 -1.39
CA GLU A 71 -16.98 -3.63 -0.03
C GLU A 71 -16.59 -4.93 0.68
N GLN A 72 -17.39 -5.99 0.52
CA GLN A 72 -17.09 -7.30 1.10
C GLN A 72 -15.83 -7.91 0.47
N LEU A 73 -15.70 -7.92 -0.86
CA LEU A 73 -14.52 -8.42 -1.56
C LEU A 73 -13.24 -7.70 -1.14
N ILE A 74 -13.30 -6.37 -1.00
CA ILE A 74 -12.15 -5.57 -0.57
C ILE A 74 -11.78 -5.90 0.88
N VAL A 75 -12.77 -6.02 1.77
CA VAL A 75 -12.56 -6.41 3.17
C VAL A 75 -11.89 -7.78 3.27
N ASP A 76 -12.37 -8.76 2.51
CA ASP A 76 -11.83 -10.12 2.52
C ASP A 76 -10.42 -10.15 1.95
N THR A 77 -10.18 -9.40 0.88
CA THR A 77 -8.84 -9.23 0.29
C THR A 77 -7.87 -8.60 1.29
N TYR A 78 -8.26 -7.54 2.00
CA TYR A 78 -7.39 -6.96 3.02
C TYR A 78 -7.14 -7.91 4.18
N ASN A 79 -8.14 -8.67 4.63
CA ASN A 79 -7.95 -9.65 5.69
C ASN A 79 -6.97 -10.77 5.32
N SER A 80 -6.87 -11.16 4.04
CA SER A 80 -5.93 -12.20 3.61
C SER A 80 -4.48 -11.71 3.51
N PHE A 81 -4.26 -10.39 3.47
CA PHE A 81 -2.93 -9.80 3.30
C PHE A 81 -2.10 -9.63 4.58
N TYR A 82 -2.67 -9.92 5.75
CA TYR A 82 -1.92 -9.90 6.99
C TYR A 82 -2.34 -11.03 7.93
N THR A 83 -1.37 -11.52 8.68
CA THR A 83 -1.55 -12.58 9.67
C THR A 83 -2.15 -12.02 10.95
N LYS A 84 -2.72 -12.90 11.78
CA LYS A 84 -3.19 -12.57 13.15
C LYS A 84 -2.11 -11.90 14.01
N PHE A 85 -0.83 -12.13 13.71
CA PHE A 85 0.31 -11.59 14.45
C PHE A 85 0.78 -10.22 13.94
N GLY A 86 0.05 -9.61 12.99
CA GLY A 86 0.39 -8.28 12.47
C GLY A 86 1.57 -8.26 11.51
N ASN A 87 1.83 -9.38 10.83
CA ASN A 87 2.83 -9.45 9.75
C ASN A 87 2.12 -9.58 8.40
N LEU A 88 2.66 -8.95 7.36
CA LEU A 88 2.19 -9.14 5.98
C LEU A 88 2.38 -10.61 5.56
N THR A 89 1.39 -11.14 4.83
CA THR A 89 1.55 -12.39 4.09
C THR A 89 2.43 -12.18 2.85
N GLU A 90 2.81 -13.25 2.16
CA GLU A 90 3.54 -13.15 0.89
C GLU A 90 2.71 -12.39 -0.14
N ASP A 91 1.46 -12.78 -0.34
CA ASP A 91 0.51 -12.10 -1.23
C ASP A 91 0.32 -10.63 -0.84
N GLY A 92 0.20 -10.34 0.47
CA GLY A 92 0.08 -8.98 0.98
C GLY A 92 1.31 -8.11 0.69
N ASN A 93 2.50 -8.70 0.81
CA ASN A 93 3.75 -8.04 0.45
C ASN A 93 3.84 -7.79 -1.06
N GLU A 94 3.49 -8.79 -1.88
CA GLU A 94 3.53 -8.66 -3.34
C GLU A 94 2.54 -7.60 -3.82
N PHE A 95 1.30 -7.63 -3.31
CA PHE A 95 0.27 -6.65 -3.60
C PHE A 95 0.72 -5.24 -3.20
N MET A 96 1.22 -5.05 -1.98
CA MET A 96 1.65 -3.73 -1.55
C MET A 96 2.84 -3.23 -2.38
N ASN A 97 3.77 -4.11 -2.75
CA ASN A 97 4.86 -3.75 -3.66
C ASN A 97 4.36 -3.33 -5.05
N LYS A 98 3.30 -3.95 -5.57
CA LYS A 98 2.64 -3.52 -6.83
C LYS A 98 2.05 -2.12 -6.69
N ILE A 99 1.32 -1.86 -5.59
CA ILE A 99 0.77 -0.52 -5.30
C ILE A 99 1.88 0.53 -5.22
N LEU A 100 2.95 0.26 -4.47
CA LEU A 100 4.08 1.19 -4.34
C LEU A 100 4.80 1.46 -5.66
N LYS A 101 4.91 0.47 -6.56
CA LYS A 101 5.43 0.69 -7.92
C LYS A 101 4.53 1.63 -8.73
N LEU A 102 3.21 1.57 -8.56
CA LEU A 102 2.27 2.49 -9.22
C LEU A 102 2.38 3.90 -8.65
N VAL A 103 2.58 4.04 -7.34
CA VAL A 103 2.86 5.33 -6.67
C VAL A 103 4.18 5.91 -7.19
N ALA A 104 5.25 5.11 -7.24
CA ALA A 104 6.57 5.53 -7.72
C ALA A 104 6.53 6.07 -9.15
N ARG A 105 5.73 5.48 -10.06
CA ARG A 105 5.54 5.97 -11.44
C ARG A 105 4.89 7.36 -11.52
N LYS A 106 4.30 7.84 -10.43
CA LYS A 106 3.69 9.17 -10.32
C LYS A 106 4.56 10.17 -9.55
N THR A 107 5.73 9.75 -9.07
CA THR A 107 6.72 10.58 -8.37
C THR A 107 7.98 10.77 -9.20
N GLU A 108 8.79 11.77 -8.90
CA GLU A 108 10.09 11.96 -9.55
C GLU A 108 11.10 10.89 -9.07
N PRO A 109 11.94 10.33 -9.98
CA PRO A 109 12.99 9.39 -9.58
C PRO A 109 14.04 10.08 -8.72
N ILE A 110 14.68 9.32 -7.82
CA ILE A 110 15.91 9.80 -7.18
C ILE A 110 16.93 9.96 -8.32
N LYS A 111 17.38 11.19 -8.56
CA LYS A 111 18.54 11.42 -9.42
C LYS A 111 19.72 10.70 -8.76
N GLY A 112 20.11 9.56 -9.34
CA GLY A 112 21.45 9.05 -9.10
C GLY A 112 22.42 10.14 -9.54
N SER A 113 23.26 10.61 -8.64
CA SER A 113 24.47 11.30 -9.08
C SER A 113 25.21 10.31 -9.97
N ASN A 114 25.26 10.57 -11.28
CA ASN A 114 26.18 9.91 -12.19
C ASN A 114 27.58 10.24 -11.68
N ASN A 115 28.12 9.41 -10.79
CA ASN A 115 29.55 9.22 -10.68
C ASN A 115 29.85 7.88 -11.33
N ASP A 116 29.79 7.89 -12.66
CA ASP A 116 30.62 6.99 -13.44
C ASP A 116 32.08 7.34 -13.12
N LYS A 117 32.78 6.41 -12.50
CA LYS A 117 34.24 6.32 -12.51
C LYS A 117 34.63 4.87 -12.74
#